data_AF-A0A5B2TS76-F1
#
_entry.id   AF-A0A5B2TS76-F1
#
_cell.length_a   1.000
_cell.length_b   1.000
_cell.length_c   1.000
_cell.angle_alpha   90.00
_cell.angle_beta   90.00
_cell.angle_gamma   90.00
#
_symmetry.space_group_name_H-M   'P 1'
#
loop_
_entity.id
_entity.type
_entity.pdbx_description
1 polymer ?
#
loop_
_entity_poly.entity_id
_entity_poly.type
_entity_poly.pdbx_seq_one_letter_code
_entity_poly.pdbx_strand_id
1 'polypeptide(L)'
;MKTNKYLTATLVLLTAFFASAQNAKEAVQDHRQIKVGNAQLERDTKELESFKADVSEFQSAIENGDTKLAQKYRKGILTAMEREIQQTEGKVAQAKREVVQSSVEKGTNRREKRSNRRTFEGTPDDRRDMRRDRRNTRDDRRDKRDDVSDRAELEARSENQKALYESAITDELLGNGILEKFITTMNNDLLETQEEIREDKGELREDRRERRDDRRERKENRLNG
;
A
#
# COMPACT_ATOMS: atom_id res chain seq x y z
N MET A 1 16.09 -54.73 -27.12
CA MET A 1 16.25 -53.45 -26.38
C MET A 1 14.86 -52.97 -25.99
N LYS A 2 14.50 -53.08 -24.70
CA LYS A 2 13.16 -52.72 -24.18
C LYS A 2 13.16 -51.25 -23.81
N THR A 3 12.35 -50.44 -24.50
CA THR A 3 12.26 -48.99 -24.28
C THR A 3 11.38 -48.70 -23.06
N ASN A 4 11.90 -47.88 -22.14
CA ASN A 4 11.26 -47.44 -20.90
C ASN A 4 10.08 -46.49 -21.21
N LYS A 5 8.88 -47.04 -21.36
CA LYS A 5 7.63 -46.30 -21.60
C LYS A 5 7.00 -45.66 -20.34
N TYR A 6 7.63 -45.79 -19.17
CA TYR A 6 7.08 -45.31 -17.89
C TYR A 6 7.69 -43.99 -17.39
N LEU A 7 8.67 -43.43 -18.09
CA LEU A 7 9.39 -42.22 -17.64
C LEU A 7 8.74 -40.89 -18.09
N THR A 8 7.77 -40.94 -19.01
CA THR A 8 7.09 -39.74 -19.53
C THR A 8 5.75 -39.44 -18.84
N ALA A 9 5.19 -40.38 -18.08
CA ALA A 9 3.91 -40.19 -17.38
C ALA A 9 4.03 -39.48 -16.02
N THR A 10 5.22 -39.46 -15.41
CA THR A 10 5.47 -38.82 -14.11
C THR A 10 5.81 -37.32 -14.21
N LEU A 11 6.18 -36.81 -15.39
CA LEU A 11 6.58 -35.41 -15.56
C LEU A 11 5.38 -34.45 -15.76
N VAL A 12 4.24 -34.94 -16.22
CA VAL A 12 3.04 -34.13 -16.50
C VAL A 12 2.21 -33.83 -15.24
N LEU A 13 2.42 -34.58 -14.14
CA LEU A 13 1.69 -34.35 -12.88
C LEU A 13 2.27 -33.21 -12.01
N LEU A 14 3.50 -32.76 -12.29
CA LEU A 14 4.21 -31.75 -11.49
C LEU A 14 3.86 -30.30 -11.86
N THR A 15 3.35 -30.03 -13.05
CA THR A 15 3.09 -28.65 -13.51
C THR A 15 1.77 -28.05 -12.99
N ALA A 16 0.83 -28.89 -12.55
CA ALA A 16 -0.46 -28.42 -12.00
C ALA A 16 -0.35 -27.86 -10.56
N PHE A 17 0.71 -28.18 -9.81
CA PHE A 17 0.88 -27.71 -8.43
C PHE A 17 1.37 -26.26 -8.32
N PHE A 18 1.99 -25.71 -9.37
CA PHE A 18 2.58 -24.36 -9.31
C PHE A 18 1.54 -23.23 -9.42
N ALA A 19 0.47 -23.42 -10.20
CA ALA A 19 -0.59 -22.41 -10.36
C ALA A 19 -1.47 -22.25 -9.09
N SER A 20 -1.64 -23.31 -8.30
CA SER A 20 -2.32 -23.21 -7.00
C SER A 20 -1.50 -22.50 -5.92
N ALA A 21 -0.16 -22.47 -6.08
CA ALA A 21 0.74 -21.91 -5.09
C ALA A 21 0.89 -20.38 -5.19
N GLN A 22 0.76 -19.79 -6.38
CA GLN A 22 0.80 -18.32 -6.57
C GLN A 22 -0.41 -17.64 -5.92
N ASN A 23 -1.62 -18.12 -6.21
CA ASN A 23 -2.86 -17.56 -5.65
C ASN A 23 -2.96 -17.68 -4.11
N ALA A 24 -2.27 -18.67 -3.52
CA ALA A 24 -2.20 -18.82 -2.07
C ALA A 24 -1.23 -17.83 -1.43
N LYS A 25 -0.15 -17.45 -2.14
CA LYS A 25 0.81 -16.46 -1.67
C LYS A 25 0.22 -15.04 -1.70
N GLU A 26 -0.45 -14.67 -2.79
CA GLU A 26 -1.16 -13.40 -2.91
C GLU A 26 -2.18 -13.22 -1.78
N ALA A 27 -3.09 -14.18 -1.60
CA ALA A 27 -4.09 -14.10 -0.53
C ALA A 27 -3.48 -14.02 0.89
N VAL A 28 -2.32 -14.64 1.13
CA VAL A 28 -1.61 -14.53 2.41
C VAL A 28 -0.96 -13.15 2.57
N GLN A 29 -0.46 -12.58 1.48
CA GLN A 29 0.10 -11.24 1.44
C GLN A 29 -0.97 -10.18 1.72
N ASP A 30 -2.13 -10.24 1.06
CA ASP A 30 -3.24 -9.29 1.26
C ASP A 30 -3.75 -9.32 2.71
N HIS A 31 -3.91 -10.53 3.26
CA HIS A 31 -4.29 -10.70 4.66
C HIS A 31 -3.24 -10.14 5.63
N ARG A 32 -1.96 -10.25 5.27
CA ARG A 32 -0.88 -9.65 6.06
C ARG A 32 -0.90 -8.13 5.96
N GLN A 33 -1.11 -7.55 4.77
CA GLN A 33 -1.23 -6.11 4.56
C GLN A 33 -2.38 -5.53 5.40
N ILE A 34 -3.58 -6.11 5.31
CA ILE A 34 -4.73 -5.70 6.13
C ILE A 34 -4.41 -5.80 7.63
N LYS A 35 -3.75 -6.87 8.08
CA LYS A 35 -3.38 -7.01 9.49
C LYS A 35 -2.40 -5.91 9.93
N VAL A 36 -1.40 -5.61 9.10
CA VAL A 36 -0.44 -4.54 9.35
C VAL A 36 -1.13 -3.18 9.36
N GLY A 37 -2.00 -2.91 8.38
CA GLY A 37 -2.79 -1.68 8.29
C GLY A 37 -3.67 -1.44 9.52
N ASN A 38 -4.41 -2.47 9.98
CA ASN A 38 -5.23 -2.32 11.20
C ASN A 38 -4.38 -2.04 12.45
N ALA A 39 -3.21 -2.69 12.57
CA ALA A 39 -2.30 -2.43 13.69
C ALA A 39 -1.68 -1.03 13.63
N GLN A 40 -1.38 -0.53 12.43
CA GLN A 40 -0.93 0.84 12.22
C GLN A 40 -2.02 1.84 12.60
N LEU A 41 -3.24 1.64 12.09
CA LEU A 41 -4.40 2.48 12.41
C LEU A 41 -4.67 2.57 13.91
N GLU A 42 -4.59 1.45 14.63
CA GLU A 42 -4.76 1.45 16.09
C GLU A 42 -3.67 2.28 16.80
N ARG A 43 -2.41 2.15 16.38
CA ARG A 43 -1.31 2.95 16.95
C ARG A 43 -1.50 4.42 16.67
N ASP A 44 -1.74 4.79 15.42
CA ASP A 44 -1.85 6.18 15.00
C ASP A 44 -3.06 6.87 15.66
N THR A 45 -4.15 6.12 15.88
CA THR A 45 -5.31 6.61 16.64
C THR A 45 -4.92 6.97 18.08
N LYS A 46 -4.18 6.08 18.77
CA LYS A 46 -3.71 6.34 20.14
C LYS A 46 -2.69 7.49 20.19
N GLU A 47 -1.81 7.59 19.19
CA GLU A 47 -0.85 8.68 19.10
C GLU A 47 -1.56 10.03 18.92
N LEU A 48 -2.57 10.09 18.06
CA LEU A 48 -3.40 11.28 17.89
C LEU A 48 -4.18 11.66 19.16
N GLU A 49 -4.78 10.68 19.85
CA GLU A 49 -5.48 10.94 21.12
C GLU A 49 -4.53 11.48 22.20
N SER A 50 -3.35 10.88 22.33
CA SER A 50 -2.31 11.37 23.25
C SER A 50 -1.87 12.79 22.88
N PHE A 51 -1.68 13.06 21.59
CA PHE A 51 -1.28 14.39 21.11
C PHE A 51 -2.36 15.45 21.44
N LYS A 52 -3.64 15.14 21.20
CA LYS A 52 -4.77 16.01 21.56
C LYS A 52 -4.83 16.28 23.07
N ALA A 53 -4.57 15.27 23.90
CA ALA A 53 -4.52 15.42 25.34
C ALA A 53 -3.39 16.37 25.77
N ASP A 54 -2.18 16.19 25.24
CA ASP A 54 -1.04 17.08 25.52
C ASP A 54 -1.32 18.52 25.10
N VAL A 55 -2.00 18.73 23.96
CA VAL A 55 -2.43 20.07 23.50
C VAL A 55 -3.43 20.70 24.47
N SER A 56 -4.42 19.95 24.94
CA SER A 56 -5.41 20.44 25.91
C SER A 56 -4.78 20.81 27.25
N GLU A 57 -3.86 19.99 27.74
CA GLU A 57 -3.14 20.24 29.00
C GLU A 57 -2.18 21.43 28.88
N PHE A 58 -1.53 21.59 27.71
CA PHE A 58 -0.73 22.76 27.40
C PHE A 58 -1.54 24.06 27.45
N GLN A 59 -2.71 24.08 26.81
CA GLN A 59 -3.63 25.23 26.83
C GLN A 59 -4.08 25.55 28.26
N SER A 60 -4.48 24.53 29.01
CA SER A 60 -4.87 24.69 30.42
C SER A 60 -3.74 25.25 31.29
N ALA A 61 -2.50 24.81 31.06
CA ALA A 61 -1.33 25.33 31.78
C ALA A 61 -1.06 26.81 31.45
N ILE A 62 -1.25 27.23 30.19
CA ILE A 62 -1.16 28.64 29.78
C ILE A 62 -2.25 29.48 30.47
N GLU A 63 -3.51 29.02 30.43
CA GLU A 63 -4.64 29.73 31.04
C GLU A 63 -4.48 29.92 32.55
N ASN A 64 -3.90 28.93 33.22
CA ASN A 64 -3.60 28.97 34.66
C ASN A 64 -2.30 29.72 34.99
N GLY A 65 -1.53 30.16 33.99
CA GLY A 65 -0.24 30.83 34.19
C GLY A 65 0.87 29.92 34.71
N ASP A 66 0.73 28.59 34.66
CA ASP A 66 1.77 27.64 35.05
C ASP A 66 2.79 27.46 33.92
N THR A 67 3.76 28.37 33.88
CA THR A 67 4.79 28.41 32.83
C THR A 67 5.68 27.17 32.79
N LYS A 68 5.94 26.53 33.95
CA LYS A 68 6.77 25.32 34.00
C LYS A 68 6.03 24.14 33.38
N LEU A 69 4.75 23.99 33.71
CA LEU A 69 3.92 22.93 33.18
C LEU A 69 3.67 23.14 31.68
N ALA A 70 3.39 24.38 31.25
CA ALA A 70 3.24 24.73 29.84
C ALA A 70 4.52 24.39 29.05
N GLN A 71 5.70 24.72 29.56
CA GLN A 71 6.97 24.40 28.90
C GLN A 71 7.18 22.87 28.78
N LYS A 72 6.80 22.10 29.79
CA LYS A 72 6.86 20.63 29.76
C LYS A 72 5.99 20.08 28.64
N TYR A 73 4.72 20.49 28.55
CA TYR A 73 3.82 20.01 27.50
C TYR A 73 4.26 20.49 26.12
N ARG A 74 4.69 21.75 25.97
CA ARG A 74 5.26 22.27 24.72
C ARG A 74 6.39 21.37 24.21
N LYS A 75 7.33 21.00 25.07
CA LYS A 75 8.41 20.09 24.70
C LYS A 75 7.88 18.73 24.23
N GLY A 76 6.91 18.16 24.95
CA GLY A 76 6.27 16.89 24.57
C GLY A 76 5.61 16.96 23.19
N ILE A 77 4.84 18.01 22.94
CA ILE A 77 4.18 18.29 21.66
C ILE A 77 5.20 18.38 20.52
N LEU A 78 6.27 19.18 20.69
CA LEU A 78 7.31 19.32 19.66
C LEU A 78 8.01 17.99 19.38
N THR A 79 8.31 17.20 20.41
CA THR A 79 8.88 15.85 20.22
C THR A 79 7.92 14.91 19.48
N ALA A 80 6.62 14.99 19.76
CA ALA A 80 5.62 14.20 19.05
C ALA A 80 5.49 14.62 17.58
N MET A 81 5.49 15.93 17.29
CA MET A 81 5.49 16.45 15.92
C MET A 81 6.74 16.01 15.14
N GLU A 82 7.91 16.08 15.75
CA GLU A 82 9.16 15.62 15.14
C GLU A 82 9.12 14.12 14.82
N ARG A 83 8.60 13.31 15.74
CA ARG A 83 8.44 11.86 15.52
C ARG A 83 7.50 11.55 14.36
N GLU A 84 6.36 12.23 14.29
CA GLU A 84 5.40 12.08 13.18
C GLU A 84 6.04 12.44 11.84
N ILE A 85 6.80 13.55 11.78
CA ILE A 85 7.52 13.95 10.57
C ILE A 85 8.52 12.85 10.14
N GLN A 86 9.29 12.29 11.07
CA GLN A 86 10.24 11.21 10.77
C GLN A 86 9.55 9.96 10.24
N GLN A 87 8.36 9.61 10.77
CA GLN A 87 7.55 8.51 10.27
C GLN A 87 7.07 8.78 8.84
N THR A 88 6.54 9.98 8.57
CA THR A 88 6.11 10.41 7.22
C THR A 88 7.27 10.41 6.23
N GLU A 89 8.47 10.87 6.61
CA GLU A 89 9.66 10.79 5.77
C GLU A 89 10.03 9.34 5.42
N GLY A 90 9.88 8.43 6.38
CA GLY A 90 10.02 7.00 6.16
C GLY A 90 9.04 6.48 5.11
N LYS A 91 7.76 6.87 5.19
CA LYS A 91 6.71 6.54 4.20
C LYS A 91 7.04 7.11 2.82
N VAL A 92 7.46 8.37 2.73
CA VAL A 92 7.91 9.00 1.47
C VAL A 92 9.08 8.25 0.85
N ALA A 93 10.06 7.85 1.65
CA ALA A 93 11.20 7.08 1.16
C ALA A 93 10.79 5.70 0.65
N GLN A 94 9.80 5.06 1.27
CA GLN A 94 9.21 3.81 0.80
C GLN A 94 8.46 4.00 -0.52
N ALA A 95 7.55 4.98 -0.60
CA ALA A 95 6.80 5.29 -1.83
C ALA A 95 7.72 5.61 -3.01
N LYS A 96 8.86 6.27 -2.77
CA LYS A 96 9.91 6.46 -3.79
C LYS A 96 10.46 5.15 -4.34
N ARG A 97 10.67 4.15 -3.49
CA ARG A 97 11.16 2.83 -3.91
C ARG A 97 10.09 2.07 -4.68
N GLU A 98 8.84 2.16 -4.25
CA GLU A 98 7.68 1.53 -4.93
C GLU A 98 7.52 2.07 -6.35
N VAL A 99 7.51 3.40 -6.54
CA VAL A 99 7.47 4.02 -7.88
C VAL A 99 8.62 3.54 -8.79
N VAL A 100 9.81 3.35 -8.23
CA VAL A 100 10.97 2.81 -8.98
C VAL A 100 10.73 1.35 -9.34
N GLN A 101 10.24 0.55 -8.42
CA GLN A 101 9.91 -0.86 -8.65
C GLN A 101 8.85 -1.02 -9.75
N SER A 102 7.72 -0.33 -9.65
CA SER A 102 6.64 -0.35 -10.66
C SER A 102 7.14 0.14 -12.03
N SER A 103 8.12 1.06 -12.04
CA SER A 103 8.79 1.49 -13.28
C SER A 103 9.64 0.38 -13.91
N VAL A 104 10.35 -0.41 -13.09
CA VAL A 104 11.15 -1.55 -13.55
C VAL A 104 10.24 -2.66 -14.07
N GLU A 105 9.18 -3.01 -13.34
CA GLU A 105 8.22 -4.06 -13.70
C GLU A 105 7.50 -3.76 -15.03
N LYS A 106 7.07 -2.51 -15.23
CA LYS A 106 6.55 -2.06 -16.52
C LYS A 106 7.58 -2.23 -17.66
N GLY A 107 8.86 -2.03 -17.35
CA GLY A 107 9.97 -2.21 -18.27
C GLY A 107 10.21 -3.67 -18.65
N THR A 108 10.19 -4.58 -17.68
CA THR A 108 10.32 -6.04 -17.90
C THR A 108 9.12 -6.57 -18.67
N ASN A 109 7.89 -6.21 -18.29
CA ASN A 109 6.67 -6.64 -18.99
C ASN A 109 6.66 -6.18 -20.46
N ARG A 110 7.20 -4.99 -20.76
CA ARG A 110 7.37 -4.53 -22.14
C ARG A 110 8.34 -5.40 -22.95
N ARG A 111 9.42 -5.88 -22.34
CA ARG A 111 10.40 -6.77 -22.99
C ARG A 111 9.82 -8.15 -23.23
N GLU A 112 9.13 -8.71 -22.25
CA GLU A 112 8.46 -10.01 -22.35
C GLU A 112 7.42 -10.02 -23.46
N LYS A 113 6.54 -9.01 -23.52
CA LYS A 113 5.58 -8.85 -24.64
C LYS A 113 6.22 -8.80 -26.00
N ARG A 114 7.38 -8.15 -26.11
CA ARG A 114 8.13 -8.10 -27.36
C ARG A 114 8.66 -9.49 -27.72
N SER A 115 9.05 -10.28 -26.74
CA SER A 115 9.44 -11.68 -26.90
C SER A 115 8.25 -12.54 -27.33
N ASN A 116 7.14 -12.51 -26.59
CA ASN A 116 5.92 -13.27 -26.87
C ASN A 116 5.39 -12.97 -28.29
N ARG A 117 5.44 -11.70 -28.70
CA ARG A 117 5.04 -11.30 -30.07
C ARG A 117 5.94 -11.87 -31.16
N ARG A 118 7.23 -12.11 -30.88
CA ARG A 118 8.18 -12.70 -31.85
C ARG A 118 8.00 -14.20 -31.99
N THR A 119 7.57 -14.87 -30.92
CA THR A 119 7.33 -16.32 -30.88
C THR A 119 5.85 -16.69 -31.10
N PHE A 120 5.04 -15.74 -31.56
CA PHE A 120 3.61 -15.94 -31.77
C PHE A 120 3.35 -16.83 -32.99
N GLU A 121 2.75 -18.00 -32.79
CA GLU A 121 2.39 -18.95 -33.86
C GLU A 121 0.89 -18.95 -34.17
N GLY A 122 0.10 -18.20 -33.40
CA GLY A 122 -1.34 -18.05 -33.62
C GLY A 122 -2.19 -19.12 -32.96
N THR A 123 -1.57 -19.95 -32.10
CA THR A 123 -2.25 -21.02 -31.36
C THR A 123 -3.31 -20.44 -30.42
N PRO A 124 -4.32 -21.25 -30.01
CA PRO A 124 -5.27 -20.81 -28.99
C PRO A 124 -4.60 -20.35 -27.69
N ASP A 125 -3.44 -20.93 -27.36
CA ASP A 125 -2.66 -20.57 -26.17
C ASP A 125 -2.00 -19.19 -26.33
N ASP A 126 -1.34 -18.95 -27.48
CA ASP A 126 -0.73 -17.64 -27.76
C ASP A 126 -1.74 -16.49 -27.71
N ARG A 127 -2.97 -16.74 -28.18
CA ARG A 127 -4.05 -15.75 -28.13
C ARG A 127 -4.49 -15.47 -26.69
N ARG A 128 -4.49 -16.50 -25.84
CA ARG A 128 -4.80 -16.38 -24.42
C ARG A 128 -3.71 -15.59 -23.70
N ASP A 129 -2.45 -15.88 -23.98
CA ASP A 129 -1.30 -15.18 -23.39
C ASP A 129 -1.26 -13.71 -23.83
N MET A 130 -1.49 -13.42 -25.11
CA MET A 130 -1.61 -12.04 -25.59
C MET A 130 -2.76 -11.26 -24.94
N ARG A 131 -3.85 -11.94 -24.56
CA ARG A 131 -4.97 -11.32 -23.82
C ARG A 131 -4.58 -11.03 -22.37
N ARG A 132 -3.89 -11.96 -21.70
CA ARG A 132 -3.35 -11.78 -20.34
C ARG A 132 -2.32 -10.66 -20.31
N ASP A 133 -1.36 -10.68 -21.22
CA ASP A 133 -0.36 -9.63 -21.40
C ASP A 133 -1.04 -8.26 -21.47
N ARG A 134 -2.07 -8.09 -22.30
CA ARG A 134 -2.81 -6.82 -22.43
C ARG A 134 -3.45 -6.37 -21.12
N ARG A 135 -3.96 -7.30 -20.31
CA ARG A 135 -4.52 -7.03 -18.98
C ARG A 135 -3.43 -6.53 -18.04
N ASN A 136 -2.36 -7.30 -17.84
CA ASN A 136 -1.21 -6.92 -16.98
C ASN A 136 -0.63 -5.55 -17.39
N THR A 137 -0.44 -5.34 -18.69
CA THR A 137 -0.48 -4.03 -19.38
C THR A 137 -1.11 -2.84 -18.66
N ARG A 138 -2.42 -2.96 -18.58
CA ARG A 138 -3.30 -1.92 -18.10
C ARG A 138 -3.13 -1.75 -16.60
N ASP A 139 -2.93 -2.84 -15.89
CA ASP A 139 -2.79 -2.87 -14.43
C ASP A 139 -1.45 -2.24 -14.02
N ASP A 140 -0.31 -2.67 -14.59
CA ASP A 140 1.02 -2.04 -14.33
C ASP A 140 1.04 -0.52 -14.61
N ARG A 141 0.20 -0.05 -15.54
CA ARG A 141 0.08 1.37 -15.88
C ARG A 141 -0.76 2.13 -14.88
N ARG A 142 -1.79 1.49 -14.34
CA ARG A 142 -2.64 2.02 -13.29
C ARG A 142 -1.83 2.10 -12.01
N ASP A 143 -1.24 1.01 -11.56
CA ASP A 143 -0.49 0.91 -10.31
C ASP A 143 0.62 1.95 -10.27
N LYS A 144 1.45 2.02 -11.33
CA LYS A 144 2.49 3.06 -11.41
C LYS A 144 1.94 4.49 -11.36
N ARG A 145 0.77 4.74 -11.94
CA ARG A 145 0.20 6.10 -11.92
C ARG A 145 -0.28 6.44 -10.51
N ASP A 146 -0.90 5.47 -9.87
CA ASP A 146 -1.46 5.61 -8.53
C ASP A 146 -0.29 5.77 -7.51
N ASP A 147 0.76 4.93 -7.58
CA ASP A 147 2.00 5.07 -6.79
C ASP A 147 2.66 6.47 -6.92
N VAL A 148 2.61 7.05 -8.13
CA VAL A 148 3.17 8.39 -8.40
C VAL A 148 2.31 9.48 -7.77
N SER A 149 0.98 9.30 -7.77
CA SER A 149 0.04 10.20 -7.11
C SER A 149 0.25 10.17 -5.60
N ASP A 150 0.22 8.97 -5.02
CA ASP A 150 0.33 8.75 -3.57
C ASP A 150 1.64 9.30 -3.03
N ARG A 151 2.74 9.05 -3.75
CA ARG A 151 4.05 9.64 -3.43
C ARG A 151 4.00 11.17 -3.42
N ALA A 152 3.38 11.80 -4.43
CA ALA A 152 3.32 13.26 -4.50
C ALA A 152 2.48 13.85 -3.38
N GLU A 153 1.38 13.20 -3.01
CA GLU A 153 0.52 13.59 -1.89
C GLU A 153 1.25 13.46 -0.55
N LEU A 154 1.97 12.35 -0.33
CA LEU A 154 2.81 12.14 0.84
C LEU A 154 3.95 13.17 0.95
N GLU A 155 4.59 13.54 -0.17
CA GLU A 155 5.62 14.58 -0.19
C GLU A 155 5.04 15.94 0.21
N ALA A 156 3.91 16.34 -0.38
CA ALA A 156 3.24 17.60 -0.04
C ALA A 156 2.81 17.64 1.44
N ARG A 157 2.32 16.50 1.96
CA ARG A 157 1.96 16.37 3.37
C ARG A 157 3.17 16.49 4.30
N SER A 158 4.27 15.81 3.97
CA SER A 158 5.53 15.90 4.72
C SER A 158 6.06 17.33 4.77
N GLU A 159 6.03 18.05 3.65
CA GLU A 159 6.42 19.46 3.58
C GLU A 159 5.53 20.35 4.46
N ASN A 160 4.21 20.13 4.43
CA ASN A 160 3.27 20.86 5.28
C ASN A 160 3.53 20.59 6.78
N GLN A 161 3.74 19.32 7.18
CA GLN A 161 4.07 18.97 8.56
C GLN A 161 5.35 19.67 9.04
N LYS A 162 6.40 19.69 8.20
CA LYS A 162 7.65 20.41 8.50
C LYS A 162 7.43 21.90 8.66
N ALA A 163 6.67 22.53 7.77
CA ALA A 163 6.37 23.96 7.87
C ALA A 163 5.61 24.30 9.17
N LEU A 164 4.67 23.44 9.58
CA LEU A 164 3.96 23.57 10.85
C LEU A 164 4.90 23.40 12.05
N TYR A 165 5.82 22.45 11.99
CA TYR A 165 6.82 22.22 13.04
C TYR A 165 7.81 23.37 13.20
N GLU A 166 8.34 23.91 12.10
CA GLU A 166 9.21 25.10 12.14
C GLU A 166 8.47 26.30 12.75
N SER A 167 7.21 26.50 12.34
CA SER A 167 6.36 27.53 12.93
C SER A 167 6.16 27.31 14.44
N ALA A 168 5.91 26.06 14.86
CA ALA A 168 5.75 25.69 16.27
C ALA A 168 7.02 25.90 17.09
N ILE A 169 8.21 25.68 16.52
CA ILE A 169 9.48 25.97 17.21
C ILE A 169 9.60 27.47 17.48
N THR A 170 9.26 28.31 16.50
CA THR A 170 9.39 29.77 16.61
C THR A 170 8.33 30.41 17.51
N ASP A 171 7.13 29.81 17.60
CA ASP A 171 6.03 30.31 18.42
C ASP A 171 6.07 29.66 19.82
N GLU A 172 6.44 30.43 20.84
CA GLU A 172 6.47 29.93 22.23
C GLU A 172 5.10 29.53 22.75
N LEU A 173 4.03 30.19 22.28
CA LEU A 173 2.66 29.92 22.69
C LEU A 173 1.99 28.86 21.81
N LEU A 174 2.66 28.38 20.76
CA LEU A 174 2.09 27.47 19.76
C LEU A 174 0.75 27.99 19.22
N GLY A 175 0.65 29.31 19.03
CA GLY A 175 -0.54 30.00 18.61
C GLY A 175 -0.89 29.79 17.13
N ASN A 176 -1.79 30.63 16.61
CA ASN A 176 -2.14 30.69 15.18
C ASN A 176 -2.76 29.41 14.58
N GLY A 177 -3.35 28.54 15.42
CA GLY A 177 -3.98 27.30 14.98
C GLY A 177 -2.98 26.29 14.40
N ILE A 178 -1.68 26.41 14.70
CA ILE A 178 -0.64 25.47 14.24
C ILE A 178 -0.98 24.05 14.70
N LEU A 179 -1.35 23.90 15.98
CA LEU A 179 -1.69 22.61 16.57
C LEU A 179 -2.98 22.02 15.98
N GLU A 180 -3.97 22.85 15.68
CA GLU A 180 -5.21 22.41 15.02
C GLU A 180 -4.95 21.91 13.60
N LYS A 181 -4.10 22.63 12.84
CA LYS A 181 -3.67 22.20 11.50
C LYS A 181 -2.89 20.90 11.55
N PHE A 182 -2.00 20.73 12.55
CA PHE A 182 -1.24 19.50 12.71
C PHE A 182 -2.14 18.32 13.07
N ILE A 183 -3.08 18.51 14.01
CA ILE A 183 -4.13 17.53 14.33
C ILE A 183 -4.95 17.19 13.09
N THR A 184 -5.28 18.17 12.26
CA THR A 184 -6.03 17.95 11.01
C THR A 184 -5.24 17.06 10.05
N THR A 185 -3.94 17.32 9.88
CA THR A 185 -3.06 16.43 9.09
C THR A 185 -3.07 15.00 9.62
N MET A 186 -2.86 14.80 10.94
CA MET A 186 -2.88 13.45 11.53
C MET A 186 -4.24 12.74 11.38
N ASN A 187 -5.36 13.48 11.48
CA ASN A 187 -6.68 12.90 11.20
C ASN A 187 -6.81 12.46 9.74
N ASN A 188 -6.30 13.26 8.80
CA ASN A 188 -6.32 12.90 7.38
C ASN A 188 -5.49 11.64 7.11
N ASP A 189 -4.33 11.48 7.77
CA ASP A 189 -3.50 10.27 7.69
C ASP A 189 -4.26 9.02 8.17
N LEU A 190 -5.05 9.15 9.25
CA LEU A 190 -5.92 8.06 9.72
C LEU A 190 -7.03 7.72 8.72
N LEU A 191 -7.65 8.73 8.12
CA LEU A 191 -8.73 8.53 7.14
C LEU A 191 -8.21 7.85 5.86
N GLU A 192 -7.04 8.26 5.40
CA GLU A 192 -6.36 7.61 4.27
C GLU A 192 -6.04 6.14 4.59
N THR A 193 -5.43 5.87 5.75
CA THR A 193 -5.16 4.48 6.20
C THR A 193 -6.45 3.65 6.29
N GLN A 194 -7.57 4.26 6.70
CA GLN A 194 -8.87 3.57 6.74
C GLN A 194 -9.40 3.24 5.35
N GLU A 195 -9.28 4.17 4.39
CA GLU A 195 -9.71 3.95 3.02
C GLU A 195 -8.84 2.91 2.33
N GLU A 196 -7.51 2.94 2.50
CA GLU A 196 -6.58 1.91 2.01
C GLU A 196 -7.01 0.51 2.49
N ILE A 197 -7.26 0.34 3.80
CA ILE A 197 -7.72 -0.93 4.36
C ILE A 197 -9.08 -1.35 3.77
N ARG A 198 -9.93 -0.39 3.41
CA ARG A 198 -11.24 -0.65 2.82
C ARG A 198 -11.11 -1.12 1.39
N GLU A 199 -10.23 -0.50 0.62
CA GLU A 199 -9.86 -0.86 -0.75
C GLU A 199 -9.23 -2.27 -0.78
N ASP A 200 -8.23 -2.56 0.05
CA ASP A 200 -7.62 -3.89 0.20
C ASP A 200 -8.66 -5.00 0.44
N LYS A 201 -9.66 -4.72 1.30
CA LYS A 201 -10.76 -5.64 1.58
C LYS A 201 -11.70 -5.79 0.39
N GLY A 202 -11.86 -4.74 -0.41
CA GLY A 202 -12.61 -4.72 -1.66
C GLY A 202 -11.95 -5.63 -2.69
N GLU A 203 -10.65 -5.44 -2.94
CA GLU A 203 -9.85 -6.24 -3.87
C GLU A 203 -9.88 -7.72 -3.51
N LEU A 204 -9.70 -8.06 -2.22
CA LEU A 204 -9.86 -9.43 -1.73
C LEU A 204 -11.21 -10.07 -2.06
N ARG A 205 -12.29 -9.29 -2.12
CA ARG A 205 -13.62 -9.78 -2.49
C ARG A 205 -13.73 -9.99 -4.00
N GLU A 206 -13.15 -9.11 -4.79
CA GLU A 206 -13.11 -9.22 -6.25
C GLU A 206 -12.30 -10.44 -6.67
N ASP A 207 -11.11 -10.62 -6.13
CA ASP A 207 -10.27 -11.80 -6.38
C ASP A 207 -10.98 -13.12 -6.07
N ARG A 208 -11.75 -13.15 -4.98
CA ARG A 208 -12.54 -14.33 -4.60
C ARG A 208 -13.64 -14.61 -5.62
N ARG A 209 -14.26 -13.57 -6.20
CA ARG A 209 -15.28 -13.70 -7.25
C ARG A 209 -14.62 -14.21 -8.54
N GLU A 210 -13.52 -13.60 -8.96
CA GLU A 210 -12.79 -14.05 -10.16
C GLU A 210 -12.35 -15.52 -10.04
N ARG A 211 -11.81 -15.92 -8.89
CA ARG A 211 -11.45 -17.32 -8.61
C ARG A 211 -12.63 -18.28 -8.69
N ARG A 212 -13.86 -17.84 -8.40
CA ARG A 212 -15.07 -18.66 -8.50
C ARG A 212 -15.50 -18.81 -9.95
N ASP A 213 -15.44 -17.73 -10.70
CA ASP A 213 -15.82 -17.70 -12.11
C ASP A 213 -14.84 -18.53 -12.95
N ASP A 214 -13.53 -18.42 -12.70
CA ASP A 214 -12.49 -19.25 -13.31
C ASP A 214 -12.74 -20.76 -13.11
N ARG A 215 -13.15 -21.17 -11.90
CA ARG A 215 -13.49 -22.57 -11.60
C ARG A 215 -14.73 -23.01 -12.37
N ARG A 216 -15.71 -22.12 -12.53
CA ARG A 216 -16.94 -22.37 -13.27
C ARG A 216 -16.65 -22.55 -14.75
N GLU A 217 -15.90 -21.63 -15.36
CA GLU A 217 -15.49 -21.72 -16.77
C GLU A 217 -14.69 -23.00 -17.05
N ARG A 218 -13.75 -23.37 -16.16
CA ARG A 218 -13.00 -24.63 -16.30
C ARG A 218 -13.91 -25.87 -16.25
N LYS A 219 -14.95 -25.84 -15.43
CA LYS A 219 -15.91 -26.94 -15.33
C LYS A 219 -16.79 -27.02 -16.58
N GLU A 220 -17.25 -25.89 -17.09
CA GLU A 220 -18.07 -25.81 -18.31
C GLU A 220 -17.27 -26.25 -19.55
N ASN A 221 -16.02 -25.82 -19.68
CA ASN A 221 -15.13 -26.25 -20.77
C ASN A 221 -14.81 -27.76 -20.74
N ARG A 222 -14.81 -28.40 -19.56
CA ARG A 222 -14.64 -29.86 -19.43
C ARG A 222 -15.89 -30.66 -19.80
N LEU A 223 -17.06 -30.03 -19.76
CA LEU A 223 -18.34 -30.68 -20.07
C LEU A 223 -18.72 -30.54 -21.55
N ASN A 224 -18.20 -29.52 -22.23
CA ASN A 224 -18.55 -29.17 -23.62
C ASN A 224 -17.46 -29.53 -24.65
N GLY A 225 -16.35 -30.14 -24.24
CA GLY A 225 -15.26 -30.59 -25.12
C GLY A 225 -14.98 -32.07 -24.90
#